data_AF-A0A1E7HWX2-F1
#
_entry.id   AF-A0A1E7HWX2-F1
#
_cell.length_a   1.000
_cell.length_b   1.000
_cell.length_c   1.000
_cell.angle_alpha   90.00
_cell.angle_beta   90.00
_cell.angle_gamma   90.00
#
_symmetry.space_group_name_H-M   'P 1'
#
loop_
_entity.id
_entity.type
_entity.pdbx_description
1 polymer ?
#
loop_
_entity_poly.entity_id
_entity_poly.type
_entity_poly.pdbx_seq_one_letter_code
_entity_poly.pdbx_strand_id
1 'polypeptide(L)'
;MFGGRISEGIAKKTYRAFERHGLLAPEKILAAGWEFLVNPIMREGGYVRYDGRKSTQILRDCEMLLDKHQGSLQDIHDTSRDKADLETCFLAFYGVGPVTVNIFLRELRPYWRKADPMPLPIVHDMAKRVGVDLDRFNRKTVTFTRIEAGLIRLKRQLK
;
A
#
# COMPACT_ATOMS: atom_id res chain seq x y z
N MET A 1 -1.81 1.36 -6.28
CA MET A 1 -2.87 0.68 -7.08
C MET A 1 -4.10 0.26 -6.26
N PHE A 2 -3.95 -0.29 -5.04
CA PHE A 2 -5.04 -0.96 -4.31
C PHE A 2 -5.86 -0.08 -3.34
N GLY A 3 -5.42 1.14 -3.04
CA GLY A 3 -6.09 2.03 -2.07
C GLY A 3 -7.23 2.90 -2.63
N GLY A 4 -7.52 2.81 -3.93
CA GLY A 4 -8.55 3.63 -4.59
C GLY A 4 -9.92 2.96 -4.66
N ARG A 5 -10.93 3.68 -5.18
CA ARG A 5 -12.25 3.12 -5.55
C ARG A 5 -12.15 2.27 -6.82
N ILE A 6 -11.39 1.19 -6.75
CA ILE A 6 -11.15 0.24 -7.83
C ILE A 6 -11.33 -1.19 -7.31
N SER A 7 -11.73 -2.12 -8.16
CA SER A 7 -11.81 -3.52 -7.75
C SER A 7 -10.41 -4.09 -7.53
N GLU A 8 -10.30 -4.99 -6.56
CA GLU A 8 -9.06 -5.72 -6.27
C GLU A 8 -8.56 -6.48 -7.51
N GLY A 9 -9.48 -7.07 -8.26
CA GLY A 9 -9.19 -7.78 -9.51
C GLY A 9 -8.52 -6.88 -10.56
N ILE A 10 -9.04 -5.66 -10.77
CA ILE A 10 -8.43 -4.70 -11.72
C ILE A 10 -7.03 -4.29 -11.22
N ALA A 11 -6.90 -3.89 -9.95
CA ALA A 11 -5.61 -3.49 -9.41
C ALA A 11 -4.54 -4.60 -9.53
N LYS A 12 -4.92 -5.86 -9.30
CA LYS A 12 -4.04 -7.02 -9.48
C LYS A 12 -3.68 -7.26 -10.95
N LYS A 13 -4.64 -7.18 -11.87
CA LYS A 13 -4.39 -7.32 -13.31
C LYS A 13 -3.45 -6.23 -13.81
N THR A 14 -3.63 -4.98 -13.39
CA THR A 14 -2.73 -3.89 -13.76
C THR A 14 -1.34 -4.10 -13.20
N TYR A 15 -1.19 -4.51 -11.95
CA TYR A 15 0.14 -4.86 -11.41
C TYR A 15 0.84 -5.94 -12.25
N ARG A 16 0.11 -6.98 -12.67
CA ARG A 16 0.66 -8.01 -13.59
C ARG A 16 1.03 -7.44 -14.96
N ALA A 17 0.38 -6.39 -15.44
CA ALA A 17 0.80 -5.68 -16.65
C ALA A 17 2.15 -4.98 -16.44
N PHE A 18 2.32 -4.24 -15.34
CA PHE A 18 3.63 -3.67 -14.99
C PHE A 18 4.73 -4.74 -14.96
N GLU A 19 4.48 -5.88 -14.32
CA GLU A 19 5.43 -7.00 -14.27
C GLU A 19 5.76 -7.57 -15.67
N ARG A 20 4.76 -7.82 -16.51
CA ARG A 20 4.98 -8.32 -17.89
C ARG A 20 5.84 -7.39 -18.74
N HIS A 21 5.71 -6.09 -18.52
CA HIS A 21 6.50 -5.06 -19.22
C HIS A 21 7.81 -4.71 -18.49
N GLY A 22 8.17 -5.43 -17.42
CA GLY A 22 9.42 -5.22 -16.69
C GLY A 22 9.47 -3.91 -15.89
N LEU A 23 8.32 -3.29 -15.61
CA LEU A 23 8.18 -2.01 -14.94
C LEU A 23 7.98 -2.18 -13.42
N LEU A 24 8.98 -2.76 -12.74
CA LEU A 24 8.95 -2.97 -11.29
C LEU A 24 9.96 -2.12 -10.50
N ALA A 25 10.81 -1.38 -11.20
CA ALA A 25 11.79 -0.48 -10.61
C ALA A 25 11.40 0.98 -10.91
N PRO A 26 11.57 1.92 -9.96
CA PRO A 26 11.14 3.30 -10.13
C PRO A 26 11.81 3.97 -11.34
N GLU A 27 13.08 3.67 -11.63
CA GLU A 27 13.82 4.20 -12.78
C GLU A 27 13.20 3.73 -14.10
N LYS A 28 12.81 2.46 -14.18
CA LYS A 28 12.15 1.89 -15.36
C LYS A 28 10.76 2.47 -15.56
N ILE A 29 10.02 2.68 -14.48
CA ILE A 29 8.69 3.28 -14.50
C ILE A 29 8.77 4.73 -14.99
N LEU A 30 9.73 5.52 -14.49
CA LEU A 30 9.95 6.89 -14.96
C LEU A 30 10.37 6.92 -16.43
N ALA A 31 11.31 6.06 -16.83
CA ALA A 31 11.79 5.98 -18.21
C ALA A 31 10.68 5.59 -19.20
N ALA A 32 9.72 4.77 -18.79
CA ALA A 32 8.57 4.41 -19.62
C ALA A 32 7.64 5.62 -19.90
N GLY A 33 7.57 6.57 -18.96
CA GLY A 33 6.81 7.80 -19.12
C GLY A 33 5.29 7.61 -19.05
N TRP A 34 4.58 8.75 -18.95
CA TRP A 34 3.15 8.77 -18.67
C TRP A 34 2.30 8.09 -19.75
N GLU A 35 2.60 8.37 -21.03
CA GLU A 35 1.85 7.81 -22.16
C GLU A 35 1.88 6.27 -22.14
N PHE A 36 3.04 5.66 -21.92
CA PHE A 36 3.18 4.21 -21.88
C PHE A 36 2.44 3.58 -20.68
N LEU A 37 2.49 4.26 -19.51
CA LEU A 37 1.74 3.82 -18.35
C LEU A 37 0.22 3.86 -18.63
N VAL A 38 -0.29 4.93 -19.22
CA VAL A 38 -1.71 5.03 -19.58
C VAL A 38 -2.08 4.00 -20.65
N ASN A 39 -1.24 3.84 -21.67
CA ASN A 39 -1.42 2.89 -22.76
C ASN A 39 -0.06 2.33 -23.21
N PRO A 40 0.22 1.02 -23.03
CA PRO A 40 -0.76 -0.06 -22.82
C PRO A 40 -1.04 -0.45 -21.36
N ILE A 41 -0.20 -0.05 -20.39
CA ILE A 41 -0.15 -0.72 -19.08
C ILE A 41 -1.47 -0.67 -18.31
N MET A 42 -2.05 0.52 -18.13
CA MET A 42 -3.31 0.67 -17.40
C MET A 42 -4.48 0.00 -18.13
N ARG A 43 -4.49 0.05 -19.47
CA ARG A 43 -5.55 -0.54 -20.31
C ARG A 43 -5.55 -2.07 -20.25
N GLU A 44 -4.39 -2.72 -20.33
CA GLU A 44 -4.28 -4.17 -20.16
C GLU A 44 -4.82 -4.65 -18.81
N GLY A 45 -4.62 -3.84 -17.77
CA GLY A 45 -5.15 -4.11 -16.44
C GLY A 45 -6.64 -3.81 -16.26
N GLY A 46 -7.25 -3.07 -17.20
CA GLY A 46 -8.62 -2.55 -17.08
C GLY A 46 -8.75 -1.33 -16.16
N TYR A 47 -7.66 -0.62 -15.86
CA TYR A 47 -7.63 0.57 -14.98
C TYR A 47 -8.05 1.87 -15.72
N VAL A 48 -8.97 1.78 -16.69
CA VAL A 48 -9.23 2.89 -17.64
C VAL A 48 -9.87 4.12 -16.99
N ARG A 49 -10.74 3.94 -15.98
CA ARG A 49 -11.48 5.07 -15.38
C ARG A 49 -10.59 6.14 -14.75
N TYR A 50 -9.41 5.76 -14.28
CA TYR A 50 -8.51 6.60 -13.49
C TYR A 50 -7.06 6.48 -13.95
N ASP A 51 -6.82 5.98 -15.16
CA ASP A 51 -5.49 5.68 -15.71
C ASP A 51 -4.57 6.90 -15.69
N GLY A 52 -5.02 8.04 -16.18
CA GLY A 52 -4.20 9.27 -16.23
C GLY A 52 -3.78 9.74 -14.85
N ARG A 53 -4.75 9.94 -13.94
CA ARG A 53 -4.46 10.37 -12.56
C ARG A 53 -3.56 9.36 -11.84
N LYS A 54 -3.80 8.07 -12.01
CA LYS A 54 -3.02 7.02 -11.35
C LYS A 54 -1.60 6.95 -11.91
N SER A 55 -1.43 7.10 -13.21
CA SER A 55 -0.11 7.14 -13.86
C SER A 55 0.70 8.34 -13.40
N THR A 56 0.08 9.54 -13.32
CA THR A 56 0.72 10.73 -12.73
C THR A 56 1.14 10.49 -11.29
N GLN A 57 0.27 9.89 -10.46
CA GLN A 57 0.62 9.56 -9.09
C GLN A 57 1.83 8.62 -9.02
N ILE A 58 1.81 7.53 -9.80
CA ILE A 58 2.90 6.54 -9.81
C ILE A 58 4.24 7.19 -10.19
N LEU A 59 4.25 8.03 -11.23
CA LEU A 59 5.47 8.72 -11.65
C LEU A 59 6.01 9.64 -10.55
N ARG A 60 5.14 10.47 -9.94
CA ARG A 60 5.54 11.36 -8.85
C ARG A 60 6.07 10.60 -7.63
N ASP A 61 5.44 9.48 -7.30
CA ASP A 61 5.87 8.64 -6.18
C ASP A 61 7.23 7.96 -6.50
N CYS A 62 7.47 7.55 -7.76
CA CYS A 62 8.77 7.00 -8.17
C CYS A 62 9.88 8.04 -8.16
N GLU A 63 9.60 9.27 -8.62
CA GLU A 63 10.53 10.40 -8.58
C GLU A 63 10.91 10.73 -7.13
N MET A 64 9.92 10.90 -6.25
CA MET A 64 10.17 11.13 -4.83
C MET A 64 11.02 10.03 -4.18
N LEU A 65 10.74 8.77 -4.52
CA LEU A 65 11.47 7.62 -3.99
C LEU A 65 12.93 7.64 -4.42
N LEU A 66 13.22 8.00 -5.67
CA LEU A 66 14.58 8.13 -6.18
C LEU A 66 15.33 9.28 -5.53
N ASP A 67 14.72 10.47 -5.54
CA ASP A 67 15.35 11.70 -5.07
C ASP A 67 15.65 11.69 -3.57
N LYS A 68 14.72 11.16 -2.77
CA LYS A 68 14.80 11.26 -1.30
C LYS A 68 15.25 9.98 -0.61
N HIS A 69 15.11 8.83 -1.29
CA HIS A 69 15.26 7.53 -0.67
C HIS A 69 16.05 6.53 -1.54
N GLN A 70 16.82 7.03 -2.50
CA GLN A 70 17.71 6.23 -3.35
C GLN A 70 16.99 5.08 -4.08
N GLY A 71 15.70 5.27 -4.40
CA GLY A 71 14.87 4.27 -5.08
C GLY A 71 14.40 3.12 -4.18
N SER A 72 14.66 3.17 -2.87
CA SER A 72 14.43 2.05 -1.95
C SER A 72 13.43 2.38 -0.85
N LEU A 73 12.36 1.59 -0.76
CA LEU A 73 11.46 1.66 0.39
C LEU A 73 12.15 1.23 1.69
N GLN A 74 13.15 0.36 1.61
CA GLN A 74 13.94 -0.06 2.77
C GLN A 74 14.73 1.12 3.34
N ASP A 75 15.21 2.03 2.49
CA ASP A 75 15.89 3.25 2.94
C ASP A 75 14.96 4.15 3.78
N ILE A 76 13.68 4.29 3.38
CA ILE A 76 12.67 4.98 4.19
C ILE A 76 12.59 4.37 5.59
N HIS A 77 12.51 3.04 5.66
CA HIS A 77 12.52 2.36 6.95
C HIS A 77 13.79 2.71 7.71
N ASP A 78 14.97 2.51 7.14
CA ASP A 78 16.23 2.58 7.86
C ASP A 78 16.55 4.00 8.35
N THR A 79 16.23 5.01 7.55
CA THR A 79 16.45 6.43 7.86
C THR A 79 15.40 7.04 8.80
N SER A 80 14.20 6.46 8.90
CA SER A 80 13.16 6.95 9.82
C SER A 80 13.60 6.83 11.28
N ARG A 81 13.39 7.86 12.10
CA ARG A 81 13.80 7.83 13.52
C ARG A 81 13.01 6.82 14.35
N ASP A 82 11.70 6.77 14.13
CA ASP A 82 10.78 5.91 14.87
C ASP A 82 9.55 5.54 14.01
N LYS A 83 8.52 4.96 14.64
CA LYS A 83 7.27 4.56 13.99
C LYS A 83 6.46 5.75 13.46
N ALA A 84 6.46 6.88 14.17
CA ALA A 84 5.69 8.06 13.79
C ALA A 84 6.37 8.78 12.63
N ASP A 85 7.70 8.86 12.67
CA ASP A 85 8.52 9.36 11.56
C ASP A 85 8.31 8.51 10.30
N LEU A 86 8.32 7.17 10.44
CA LEU A 86 8.05 6.25 9.33
C LEU A 86 6.67 6.49 8.71
N GLU A 87 5.63 6.59 9.52
CA GLU A 87 4.27 6.92 9.05
C GLU A 87 4.23 8.28 8.32
N THR A 88 4.93 9.28 8.85
CA THR A 88 5.02 10.63 8.26
C THR A 88 5.72 10.60 6.90
N CYS A 89 6.81 9.83 6.75
CA CYS A 89 7.50 9.67 5.47
C CYS A 89 6.58 9.07 4.41
N PHE A 90 5.81 8.02 4.74
CA PHE A 90 4.86 7.43 3.79
C PHE A 90 3.68 8.35 3.47
N LEU A 91 3.24 9.18 4.41
CA LEU A 91 2.18 10.18 4.20
C LEU A 91 2.61 11.31 3.26
N ALA A 92 3.92 11.54 3.09
CA ALA A 92 4.42 12.56 2.19
C ALA A 92 4.32 12.18 0.70
N PHE A 93 4.07 10.90 0.38
CA PHE A 93 3.85 10.44 -0.99
C PHE A 93 2.55 10.99 -1.57
N TYR A 94 2.56 11.32 -2.86
CA TYR A 94 1.47 12.05 -3.49
C TYR A 94 0.22 11.16 -3.56
N GLY A 95 -0.89 11.64 -3.00
CA GLY A 95 -2.15 10.90 -3.02
C GLY A 95 -2.13 9.61 -2.20
N VAL A 96 -1.19 9.47 -1.26
CA VAL A 96 -1.17 8.40 -0.25
C VAL A 96 -1.78 8.95 1.05
N GLY A 97 -2.87 8.33 1.49
CA GLY A 97 -3.58 8.75 2.71
C GLY A 97 -3.32 7.83 3.92
N PRO A 98 -3.72 8.24 5.13
CA PRO A 98 -3.43 7.53 6.38
C PRO A 98 -3.95 6.10 6.41
N VAL A 99 -5.11 5.82 5.80
CA VAL A 99 -5.62 4.45 5.68
C VAL A 99 -4.72 3.58 4.79
N THR A 100 -4.17 4.14 3.72
CA THR A 100 -3.26 3.40 2.82
C THR A 100 -1.93 3.12 3.52
N VAL A 101 -1.37 4.12 4.21
CA VAL A 101 -0.15 3.96 5.02
C VAL A 101 -0.34 2.90 6.09
N ASN A 102 -1.46 2.94 6.81
CA ASN A 102 -1.79 1.96 7.84
C ASN A 102 -1.85 0.53 7.27
N ILE A 103 -2.58 0.32 6.17
CA ILE A 103 -2.67 -1.00 5.52
C ILE A 103 -1.29 -1.47 5.06
N PHE A 104 -0.49 -0.59 4.45
CA PHE A 104 0.84 -0.93 3.97
C PHE A 104 1.77 -1.34 5.12
N LEU A 105 1.89 -0.49 6.16
CA LEU A 105 2.75 -0.76 7.30
C LEU A 105 2.26 -1.93 8.16
N ARG A 106 0.96 -2.22 8.18
CA ARG A 106 0.39 -3.43 8.82
C ARG A 106 0.96 -4.71 8.22
N GLU A 107 1.09 -4.77 6.89
CA GLU A 107 1.68 -5.93 6.21
C GLU A 107 3.18 -6.06 6.48
N LEU A 108 3.87 -4.93 6.69
CA LEU A 108 5.30 -4.89 7.01
C LEU A 108 5.61 -5.09 8.49
N ARG A 109 4.60 -5.07 9.36
CA ARG A 109 4.77 -5.14 10.81
C ARG A 109 5.66 -6.29 11.29
N PRO A 110 5.58 -7.52 10.76
CA PRO A 110 6.46 -8.62 11.20
C PRO A 110 7.92 -8.47 10.77
N TYR A 111 8.19 -7.64 9.76
CA TYR A 111 9.49 -7.57 9.08
C TYR A 111 10.25 -6.28 9.41
N TRP A 112 9.53 -5.17 9.56
CA TRP A 112 10.11 -3.87 9.84
C TRP A 112 9.91 -3.50 11.29
N ARG A 113 11.01 -3.27 12.01
CA ARG A 113 10.99 -2.92 13.43
C ARG A 113 10.12 -1.70 13.70
N LYS A 114 10.23 -0.65 12.87
CA LYS A 114 9.50 0.62 13.01
C LYS A 114 8.08 0.59 12.45
N ALA A 115 7.69 -0.41 11.67
CA ALA A 115 6.32 -0.56 11.20
C ALA A 115 5.44 -1.12 12.32
N ASP A 116 4.67 -0.28 13.00
CA ASP A 116 3.67 -0.74 13.97
C ASP A 116 2.46 0.23 14.08
N PRO A 117 1.72 0.41 12.97
CA PRO A 117 0.56 1.30 12.98
C PRO A 117 -0.53 0.74 13.89
N MET A 118 -1.29 1.61 14.54
CA MET A 118 -2.47 1.19 15.32
C MET A 118 -3.48 0.47 14.41
N PRO A 119 -4.17 -0.59 14.88
CA PRO A 119 -5.26 -1.18 14.11
C PRO A 119 -6.30 -0.12 13.73
N LEU A 120 -6.83 -0.21 12.52
CA LEU A 120 -7.88 0.73 12.08
C LEU A 120 -9.11 0.63 12.99
N PRO A 121 -9.90 1.71 13.17
CA PRO A 121 -11.11 1.68 14.02
C PRO A 121 -12.04 0.50 13.71
N ILE A 122 -12.18 0.17 12.42
CA ILE A 122 -12.99 -0.94 11.96
C ILE A 122 -12.51 -2.32 12.45
N VAL A 123 -11.20 -2.48 12.68
CA VAL A 123 -10.66 -3.72 13.24
C VAL A 123 -11.12 -3.88 14.68
N HIS A 124 -11.08 -2.81 15.47
CA HIS A 124 -11.59 -2.80 16.84
C HIS A 124 -13.10 -3.07 16.90
N ASP A 125 -13.87 -2.42 16.03
CA ASP A 125 -15.33 -2.63 15.96
C ASP A 125 -15.67 -4.09 15.64
N MET A 126 -14.96 -4.67 14.66
CA MET A 126 -15.19 -6.06 14.27
C MET A 126 -14.71 -7.04 15.33
N ALA A 127 -13.57 -6.79 15.96
CA ALA A 127 -13.04 -7.62 17.04
C ALA A 127 -14.04 -7.72 18.20
N LYS A 128 -14.61 -6.57 18.63
CA LYS A 128 -15.68 -6.52 19.63
C LYS A 128 -16.90 -7.35 19.21
N ARG A 129 -17.35 -7.22 17.96
CA ARG A 129 -18.52 -7.93 17.44
C ARG A 129 -18.36 -9.46 17.46
N VAL A 130 -17.15 -9.96 17.25
CA VAL A 130 -16.86 -11.41 17.24
C VAL A 130 -16.22 -11.93 18.53
N GLY A 131 -16.10 -11.09 19.56
CA GLY A 131 -15.52 -11.50 20.85
C GLY A 131 -14.01 -11.77 20.81
N VAL A 132 -13.28 -11.16 19.88
CA VAL A 132 -11.81 -11.27 19.79
C VAL A 132 -11.17 -10.15 20.60
N ASP A 133 -10.37 -10.54 21.59
CA ASP A 133 -9.54 -9.63 22.38
C ASP A 133 -8.19 -9.44 21.69
N LEU A 134 -8.00 -8.28 21.05
CA LEU A 134 -6.79 -7.97 20.27
C LEU A 134 -5.54 -7.85 21.15
N ASP A 135 -5.69 -7.49 22.43
CA ASP A 135 -4.55 -7.21 23.33
C ASP A 135 -3.84 -8.51 23.76
N ARG A 136 -4.48 -9.66 23.56
CA ARG A 136 -3.87 -10.99 23.80
C ARG A 136 -2.83 -11.38 22.75
N PHE A 137 -2.73 -10.65 21.66
CA PHE A 137 -1.89 -11.00 20.53
C PHE A 137 -0.72 -10.03 20.39
N ASN A 138 0.48 -10.58 20.23
CA ASN A 138 1.64 -9.77 19.89
C ASN A 138 1.46 -9.18 18.48
N ARG A 139 1.38 -7.86 18.41
CA ARG A 139 1.19 -7.11 17.17
C ARG A 139 2.27 -7.41 16.14
N LYS A 140 3.53 -7.59 16.55
CA LYS A 140 4.69 -7.79 15.66
C LYS A 140 4.76 -9.19 15.02
N THR A 141 3.63 -9.88 14.89
CA THR A 141 3.56 -11.25 14.36
C THR A 141 2.70 -11.32 13.10
N VAL A 142 3.02 -12.28 12.23
CA VAL A 142 2.20 -12.62 11.06
C VAL A 142 0.77 -12.99 11.48
N THR A 143 0.61 -13.64 12.62
CA THR A 143 -0.70 -14.01 13.20
C THR A 143 -1.57 -12.78 13.42
N PHE A 144 -1.04 -11.73 14.06
CA PHE A 144 -1.81 -10.51 14.30
C PHE A 144 -2.20 -9.80 13.00
N THR A 145 -1.26 -9.66 12.05
CA THR A 145 -1.57 -9.10 10.72
C THR A 145 -2.68 -9.87 10.01
N ARG A 146 -2.70 -11.20 10.12
CA ARG A 146 -3.78 -12.05 9.57
C ARG A 146 -5.12 -11.86 10.29
N ILE A 147 -5.11 -11.70 11.61
CA ILE A 147 -6.31 -11.39 12.40
C ILE A 147 -6.92 -10.07 11.92
N GLU A 148 -6.13 -8.99 11.84
CA GLU A 148 -6.60 -7.70 11.35
C GLU A 148 -7.19 -7.79 9.93
N ALA A 149 -6.48 -8.43 9.01
CA ALA A 149 -6.94 -8.60 7.63
C ALA A 149 -8.24 -9.44 7.57
N GLY A 150 -8.35 -10.47 8.40
CA GLY A 150 -9.54 -11.32 8.52
C GLY A 150 -10.76 -10.53 9.00
N LEU A 151 -10.60 -9.73 10.06
CA LEU A 151 -11.66 -8.88 10.62
C LEU A 151 -12.16 -7.85 9.59
N ILE A 152 -11.25 -7.24 8.81
CA ILE A 152 -11.62 -6.32 7.73
C ILE A 152 -12.42 -7.03 6.63
N ARG A 153 -12.05 -8.26 6.26
CA ARG A 153 -12.79 -9.04 5.26
C ARG A 153 -14.17 -9.45 5.74
N LEU A 154 -14.29 -9.85 7.01
CA LEU A 154 -15.57 -10.25 7.61
C LEU A 154 -16.60 -9.12 7.54
N LYS A 155 -16.19 -7.87 7.76
CA LYS A 155 -17.07 -6.69 7.58
C LYS A 155 -17.72 -6.65 6.20
N ARG A 156 -16.99 -7.05 5.14
CA ARG A 156 -17.51 -7.01 3.76
C ARG A 156 -18.57 -8.07 3.51
N GLN A 157 -18.60 -9.14 4.30
CA GLN A 157 -19.57 -10.24 4.21
C GLN A 157 -20.81 -10.00 5.07
N LEU A 158 -20.70 -9.16 6.10
CA LEU A 158 -21.81 -8.79 7.00
C LEU A 158 -22.56 -7.52 6.56
N LYS A 159 -22.24 -7.01 5.37
CA LYS A 159 -22.97 -5.95 4.66
C LYS A 159 -23.92 -6.58 3.67
#